data_AF-A0A1Y2N657-F1
#
_entry.id   AF-A0A1Y2N657-F1
#
_cell.length_a   1.000
_cell.length_b   1.000
_cell.length_c   1.000
_cell.angle_alpha   90.00
_cell.angle_beta   90.00
_cell.angle_gamma   90.00
#
_symmetry.space_group_name_H-M   'P 1'
#
loop_
_entity.id
_entity.type
_entity.pdbx_description
1 polymer ?
#
loop_
_entity_poly.entity_id
_entity_poly.type
_entity_poly.pdbx_seq_one_letter_code
_entity_poly.pdbx_strand_id
1 'polypeptide(L)'
;MDVCEIYQVPHSQFLSWDPDDRDKAVMHQVRKQERCPSCGTHPDDWDPEVGGSVDAYTAKRVHCRGCQETEKANEALEKARQAKENRPRRGTSIRLERNPEA
;
A
#
# COMPACT_ATOMS: atom_id res chain seq x y z
N MET A 1 22.09 11.91 -19.86
CA MET A 1 22.88 10.67 -19.94
C MET A 1 22.53 9.90 -18.67
N ASP A 2 21.31 9.38 -18.64
CA ASP A 2 20.56 9.23 -17.38
C ASP A 2 21.02 8.03 -16.58
N VAL A 3 21.64 7.05 -17.25
CA VAL A 3 22.28 5.88 -16.62
C VAL A 3 23.39 6.34 -15.65
N CYS A 4 24.28 7.24 -16.08
CA CYS A 4 25.38 7.70 -15.24
C CYS A 4 24.90 8.46 -14.00
N GLU A 5 23.85 9.26 -14.16
CA GLU A 5 23.22 10.00 -13.07
C GLU A 5 22.52 9.07 -12.08
N ILE A 6 21.71 8.12 -12.55
CA ILE A 6 20.93 7.22 -11.68
C ILE A 6 21.85 6.28 -10.90
N TYR A 7 22.88 5.74 -11.54
CA TYR A 7 23.83 4.83 -10.90
C TYR A 7 25.00 5.54 -10.21
N GLN A 8 25.03 6.88 -10.26
CA GLN A 8 26.08 7.70 -9.64
C GLN A 8 27.49 7.27 -10.10
N VAL A 9 27.65 7.01 -11.40
CA VAL A 9 28.92 6.63 -12.00
C VAL A 9 29.47 7.78 -12.87
N PRO A 10 30.78 8.09 -12.77
CA PRO A 10 31.42 9.04 -13.67
C PRO A 10 31.26 8.60 -15.13
N HIS A 11 31.05 9.57 -16.02
CA HIS A 11 30.86 9.28 -17.45
C HIS A 11 32.10 8.60 -18.06
N SER A 12 33.30 9.03 -17.67
CA SER A 12 34.56 8.41 -18.10
C SER A 12 34.66 6.95 -17.68
N GLN A 13 34.18 6.63 -16.48
CA GLN A 13 34.15 5.26 -15.98
C GLN A 13 33.13 4.42 -16.77
N PHE A 14 31.92 4.92 -17.00
CA PHE A 14 30.91 4.24 -17.80
C PHE A 14 31.37 3.98 -19.24
N LEU A 15 32.06 4.93 -19.86
CA LEU A 15 32.61 4.78 -21.21
C LEU A 15 33.79 3.78 -21.26
N SER A 16 34.46 3.55 -20.13
CA SER A 16 35.54 2.56 -20.02
C SER A 16 35.04 1.12 -19.82
N TRP A 17 33.74 0.93 -19.58
CA TRP A 17 33.16 -0.41 -19.47
C TRP A 17 33.19 -1.16 -20.80
N ASP A 18 33.14 -2.48 -20.71
CA ASP A 18 32.93 -3.33 -21.86
C ASP A 18 31.67 -2.86 -22.64
N PRO A 19 31.70 -2.83 -23.97
CA PRO A 19 30.55 -2.41 -24.77
C PRO A 19 29.26 -3.16 -24.43
N ASP A 20 29.32 -4.47 -24.22
CA ASP A 20 28.15 -5.29 -23.93
C ASP A 20 27.56 -4.94 -22.55
N ASP A 21 28.40 -4.72 -21.54
CA ASP A 21 27.95 -4.28 -20.21
C ASP A 21 27.35 -2.89 -20.23
N ARG A 22 27.88 -1.99 -21.07
CA ARG A 22 27.32 -0.66 -21.27
C ARG A 22 25.94 -0.74 -21.93
N ASP A 23 25.79 -1.56 -22.96
CA ASP A 23 24.52 -1.75 -23.66
C ASP A 23 23.47 -2.38 -22.73
N LYS A 24 23.85 -3.38 -21.92
CA LYS A 24 23.00 -3.95 -20.87
C LYS A 24 22.55 -2.90 -19.86
N ALA A 25 23.45 -2.02 -19.41
CA ALA A 25 23.11 -0.98 -18.45
C ALA A 25 22.10 0.03 -19.03
N VAL A 26 22.27 0.41 -20.31
CA VAL A 26 21.30 1.26 -21.02
C VAL A 26 19.96 0.55 -21.18
N MET A 27 19.96 -0.69 -21.68
CA MET A 27 18.73 -1.46 -21.89
C MET A 27 17.98 -1.72 -20.59
N HIS A 28 18.70 -1.98 -19.49
CA HIS A 28 18.08 -2.12 -18.18
C HIS A 28 17.39 -0.82 -17.73
N GLN A 29 18.03 0.33 -17.96
CA GLN A 29 17.42 1.63 -17.65
C GLN A 29 16.18 1.91 -18.50
N VAL A 30 16.22 1.59 -19.80
CA VAL A 30 15.04 1.69 -20.69
C VAL A 30 13.90 0.81 -20.16
N ARG A 31 14.18 -0.46 -19.88
CA ARG A 31 13.20 -1.41 -19.33
C ARG A 31 12.63 -0.96 -17.98
N LYS A 32 13.41 -0.22 -17.19
CA LYS A 32 12.94 0.37 -15.93
C LYS A 32 11.98 1.54 -16.17
N GLN A 33 12.23 2.36 -17.18
CA GLN A 33 11.39 3.50 -17.56
C GLN A 33 10.07 3.08 -18.22
N GLU A 34 10.04 1.92 -18.88
CA GLU A 34 8.82 1.34 -19.49
C GLU A 34 7.79 0.87 -18.46
N ARG A 35 8.18 0.73 -17.18
CA ARG A 35 7.25 0.35 -16.12
C ARG A 35 6.22 1.44 -15.86
N CYS A 36 4.99 1.01 -15.58
CA CYS A 36 3.91 1.93 -15.23
C CYS A 36 4.29 2.76 -13.98
N PRO A 37 4.22 4.10 -14.01
CA PRO A 37 4.57 4.94 -12.86
C PRO A 37 3.59 4.81 -11.69
N SER A 38 2.39 4.24 -11.93
CA SER A 38 1.37 4.04 -10.90
C SER A 38 1.51 2.69 -10.20
N CYS A 39 1.56 1.59 -10.97
CA CYS A 39 1.55 0.23 -10.41
C CYS A 39 2.88 -0.52 -10.53
N GLY A 40 3.87 0.01 -11.25
CA GLY A 40 5.22 -0.57 -11.39
C GLY A 40 5.33 -1.81 -12.29
N THR A 41 4.22 -2.29 -12.85
CA THR A 41 4.21 -3.43 -13.79
C THR A 41 4.77 -3.04 -15.15
N HIS A 42 5.36 -4.00 -15.84
CA HIS A 42 5.90 -3.82 -17.18
C HIS A 42 4.83 -4.19 -18.23
N PRO A 43 4.76 -3.52 -19.40
CA PRO A 43 3.82 -3.88 -20.48
C PRO A 43 3.90 -5.36 -20.88
N ASP A 44 5.11 -5.89 -21.07
CA ASP A 44 5.36 -7.31 -21.37
C ASP A 44 4.74 -8.27 -20.36
N ASP A 45 4.55 -7.87 -19.10
CA ASP A 45 3.94 -8.75 -18.10
C ASP A 45 2.48 -9.10 -18.48
N TRP A 46 1.83 -8.26 -19.30
CA TRP A 46 0.44 -8.39 -19.70
C TRP A 46 0.23 -8.97 -21.09
N ASP A 47 1.30 -9.08 -21.90
CA ASP A 47 1.23 -9.45 -23.31
C ASP A 47 1.57 -10.94 -23.51
N PRO A 48 0.58 -11.79 -23.89
CA PRO A 48 0.80 -13.21 -24.12
C PRO A 48 1.78 -13.53 -25.26
N GLU A 49 1.94 -12.65 -26.23
CA GLU A 49 2.81 -12.90 -27.40
C GLU A 49 4.30 -12.89 -27.02
N VAL A 50 4.66 -12.16 -25.96
CA VAL A 50 6.02 -12.10 -25.40
C VAL A 50 6.19 -12.94 -24.12
N GLY A 51 5.20 -13.79 -23.82
CA GLY A 51 5.23 -14.71 -22.67
C GLY A 51 4.64 -14.15 -21.37
N GLY A 52 3.96 -13.00 -21.43
CA GLY A 52 3.15 -12.46 -20.33
C GLY A 52 1.78 -13.12 -20.20
N SER A 53 0.94 -12.56 -19.32
CA SER A 53 -0.45 -13.00 -19.18
C SER A 53 -1.37 -11.85 -18.80
N VAL A 54 -2.59 -11.86 -19.34
CA VAL A 54 -3.62 -10.86 -19.02
C VAL A 54 -4.01 -10.83 -17.53
N ASP A 55 -3.74 -11.92 -16.82
CA ASP A 55 -3.98 -12.13 -15.39
C ASP A 55 -2.68 -12.25 -14.57
N ALA A 56 -1.57 -11.71 -15.08
CA ALA A 56 -0.25 -11.77 -14.42
C ALA A 56 -0.24 -11.22 -12.98
N TYR A 57 -1.12 -10.27 -12.65
CA TYR A 57 -1.23 -9.70 -11.31
C TYR A 57 -2.68 -9.61 -10.82
N THR A 58 -2.86 -9.78 -9.50
CA THR A 58 -4.13 -9.54 -8.80
C THR A 58 -3.94 -8.51 -7.68
N ALA A 59 -4.90 -7.59 -7.55
CA ALA A 59 -4.89 -6.59 -6.49
C ALA A 59 -5.17 -7.23 -5.12
N LYS A 60 -4.19 -7.20 -4.21
CA LYS A 60 -4.33 -7.65 -2.83
C LYS A 60 -4.38 -6.47 -1.87
N ARG A 61 -5.49 -6.32 -1.15
CA ARG A 61 -5.58 -5.37 -0.03
C ARG A 61 -4.95 -5.98 1.21
N VAL A 62 -3.99 -5.27 1.80
CA VAL A 62 -3.34 -5.65 3.05
C VAL A 62 -3.54 -4.51 4.04
N HIS A 63 -4.00 -4.84 5.24
CA HIS A 63 -4.14 -3.87 6.32
C HIS A 63 -2.90 -3.90 7.22
N CYS A 64 -2.42 -2.72 7.63
CA CYS A 64 -1.34 -2.62 8.61
C CYS A 64 -1.84 -3.14 9.96
N ARG A 65 -1.18 -4.17 10.50
CA ARG A 65 -1.61 -4.78 11.76
C ARG A 65 -1.56 -3.79 12.93
N GLY A 66 -0.54 -2.94 12.97
CA GLY A 66 -0.41 -1.91 14.01
C GLY A 66 -1.58 -0.93 13.98
N CYS A 67 -1.97 -0.43 12.80
CA CYS A 67 -3.10 0.47 12.66
C CYS A 67 -4.42 -0.19 13.07
N GLN A 68 -4.62 -1.48 12.72
CA GLN A 68 -5.81 -2.22 13.14
C GLN A 68 -5.92 -2.34 14.67
N GLU A 69 -4.82 -2.60 15.37
CA GLU A 69 -4.84 -2.68 16.84
C GLU A 69 -5.07 -1.30 17.47
N THR A 70 -4.48 -0.24 16.92
CA THR A 70 -4.74 1.14 17.36
C THR A 70 -6.21 1.54 17.16
N GLU A 71 -6.79 1.20 16.01
CA GLU A 71 -8.20 1.46 15.71
C GLU A 71 -9.13 0.75 16.71
N LYS A 72 -8.90 -0.54 16.97
CA LYS A 72 -9.65 -1.29 18.00
C LYS A 72 -9.52 -0.67 19.39
N ALA A 73 -8.31 -0.23 19.76
CA ALA A 73 -8.08 0.42 21.05
C ALA A 73 -8.85 1.74 21.15
N ASN A 74 -8.84 2.57 20.10
CA ASN A 74 -9.60 3.81 20.04
C ASN A 74 -11.10 3.58 20.11
N GLU A 75 -11.63 2.61 19.36
CA GLU A 75 -13.05 2.24 19.44
C GLU A 75 -13.46 1.80 20.85
N ALA A 76 -12.62 1.03 21.53
CA ALA A 76 -12.87 0.60 22.90
C ALA A 76 -12.89 1.79 23.87
N LEU A 77 -11.97 2.75 23.70
CA LEU A 77 -11.93 3.97 24.50
C LEU A 77 -13.17 4.85 24.27
N GLU A 78 -13.60 5.02 23.02
CA GLU A 78 -14.80 5.80 22.69
C GLU A 78 -16.07 5.16 23.26
N LYS A 79 -16.24 3.83 23.15
CA LYS A 79 -17.36 3.12 23.79
C LYS A 79 -17.33 3.30 25.31
N ALA A 80 -16.15 3.23 25.93
CA ALA A 80 -16.01 3.44 27.37
C ALA A 80 -16.35 4.88 27.79
N ARG A 81 -16.02 5.88 26.96
CA ARG A 81 -16.41 7.29 27.16
C ARG A 81 -17.93 7.46 27.08
N GLN A 82 -18.55 6.98 26.01
CA GLN A 82 -20.00 7.05 25.82
C GLN A 82 -20.77 6.34 26.95
N ALA A 83 -20.28 5.19 27.43
CA ALA A 83 -20.88 4.47 28.54
C ALA A 83 -20.82 5.27 29.86
N LYS A 84 -19.75 6.04 30.08
CA LYS A 84 -19.64 6.94 31.25
C LYS A 84 -20.58 8.13 31.13
N GLU A 85 -20.72 8.69 29.95
CA GLU A 85 -21.61 9.82 29.68
C GLU A 85 -23.09 9.45 29.82
N ASN A 86 -23.49 8.28 29.30
CA ASN A 86 -24.85 7.76 29.41
C ASN A 86 -25.20 7.19 30.81
N ARG A 87 -24.30 7.27 31.78
CA ARG A 87 -24.57 6.76 33.12
C ARG A 87 -25.59 7.67 33.83
N PRO A 88 -26.67 7.12 34.42
CA PRO A 88 -27.62 7.92 35.18
C PRO A 88 -26.92 8.68 36.31
N ARG A 89 -27.30 9.96 36.50
CA ARG A 89 -26.73 10.80 37.54
C ARG A 89 -27.03 10.21 38.92
N ARG A 90 -26.21 10.53 39.93
CA ARG A 90 -26.48 10.08 41.30
C ARG A 90 -27.87 10.58 41.74
N GLY A 91 -28.66 9.69 42.31
CA GLY A 91 -30.05 9.97 42.72
C GLY A 91 -31.10 9.66 41.66
N THR A 92 -30.73 9.25 40.44
CA THR A 92 -31.69 8.78 39.44
C THR A 92 -32.06 7.31 39.70
N SER A 93 -33.34 7.03 39.94
CA SER A 93 -33.89 5.66 40.03
C SER A 93 -34.57 5.28 38.71
N ILE A 94 -34.22 4.12 38.16
CA ILE A 94 -34.93 3.55 37.00
C ILE A 94 -36.06 2.68 37.53
N ARG A 95 -37.32 3.03 37.20
CA ARG A 95 -38.50 2.19 37.49
C ARG A 95 -38.94 1.49 36.21
N LEU A 96 -39.26 0.21 36.31
CA LEU A 96 -39.84 -0.57 35.23
C LEU A 96 -41.36 -0.54 35.38
N GLU A 97 -42.06 -0.09 34.34
CA GLU A 97 -43.52 -0.15 34.26
C GLU A 97 -43.93 -1.27 33.30
N ARG A 98 -45.06 -1.93 33.57
CA ARG A 98 -45.58 -2.98 32.67
C ARG A 98 -45.96 -2.35 31.34
N ASN A 99 -45.43 -2.90 30.24
CA ASN A 99 -45.85 -2.54 28.90
C ASN A 99 -47.33 -2.94 28.72
N PRO A 100 -48.25 -2.00 28.46
CA PRO A 100 -49.68 -2.31 28.31
C PRO A 100 -50.02 -3.08 27.02
N GLU A 101 -49.09 -3.18 26.07
CA GLU A 101 -49.26 -3.89 24.80
C GLU A 101 -48.69 -5.33 24.81
N ALA A 102 -48.19 -5.80 25.95
CA ALA A 102 -47.59 -7.13 26.12
C ALA A 102 -48.51 -8.14 26.83
#